data_AF-A0A2W7SSJ6-F1
#
_entry.id   AF-A0A2W7SSJ6-F1
#
_cell.length_a   1.000
_cell.length_b   1.000
_cell.length_c   1.000
_cell.angle_alpha   90.00
_cell.angle_beta   90.00
_cell.angle_gamma   90.00
#
_symmetry.space_group_name_H-M   'P 1'
#
loop_
_entity.id
_entity.type
_entity.pdbx_description
1 polymer ?
#
loop_
_entity_poly.entity_id
_entity_poly.type
_entity_poly.pdbx_seq_one_letter_code
_entity_poly.pdbx_strand_id
1 'polypeptide(L)' 'MENKASTGKYWILFFLSLILIIFMLIAPDVRPYFWLALPLVCTFFVKALDVI' A
#
# COMPACT_ATOMS: atom_id res chain seq x y z
N MET A 1 -7.07 -26.27 8.92
CA MET A 1 -7.56 -25.00 9.50
C MET A 1 -6.89 -23.91 8.69
N GLU A 2 -7.57 -23.43 7.65
CA GLU A 2 -7.02 -22.41 6.75
C GLU A 2 -6.83 -21.14 7.59
N ASN A 3 -5.58 -20.83 7.89
CA ASN A 3 -5.21 -19.71 8.73
C ASN A 3 -5.56 -18.43 7.96
N LYS A 4 -6.81 -17.95 8.12
CA LYS A 4 -7.26 -16.62 7.68
C LYS A 4 -6.29 -15.60 8.25
N ALA A 5 -5.27 -15.27 7.48
CA ALA A 5 -4.10 -14.55 7.95
C ALA A 5 -4.47 -13.06 8.09
N SER A 6 -5.19 -12.72 9.16
CA SER A 6 -5.45 -11.36 9.67
C SER A 6 -5.34 -10.26 8.60
N THR A 7 -6.24 -10.28 7.63
CA THR A 7 -6.26 -9.35 6.48
C THR A 7 -6.33 -7.89 6.93
N GLY A 8 -6.85 -7.65 8.13
CA GLY A 8 -6.90 -6.33 8.76
C GLY A 8 -5.54 -5.64 8.93
N LYS A 9 -4.45 -6.39 9.15
CA LYS A 9 -3.10 -5.80 9.23
C LYS A 9 -2.64 -5.26 7.88
N TYR A 10 -2.95 -5.96 6.79
CA TYR A 10 -2.61 -5.54 5.43
C TYR A 10 -3.46 -4.37 4.96
N TRP A 11 -4.72 -4.28 5.38
CA TRP A 11 -5.56 -3.10 5.15
C TRP A 11 -4.97 -1.83 5.78
N ILE A 12 -4.47 -1.91 7.01
CA ILE A 12 -3.82 -0.77 7.69
C ILE A 12 -2.54 -0.37 6.92
N LEU A 13 -1.73 -1.34 6.52
CA LEU A 13 -0.51 -1.09 5.73
C LEU A 13 -0.84 -0.48 4.34
N PHE A 14 -1.93 -0.90 3.71
CA PHE A 14 -2.40 -0.32 2.46
C PHE A 14 -2.80 1.15 2.64
N PHE A 15 -3.64 1.47 3.63
CA PHE A 15 -4.03 2.86 3.91
C PHE A 15 -2.84 3.75 4.28
N LEU A 16 -1.89 3.24 5.07
CA LEU A 16 -0.66 3.95 5.40
C LEU A 16 0.17 4.25 4.15
N SER A 17 0.34 3.26 3.28
CA SER A 17 1.08 3.41 2.02
C SER A 17 0.37 4.36 1.04
N LEU A 18 -0.96 4.36 1.03
CA LEU A 18 -1.79 5.26 0.22
C LEU A 18 -1.69 6.72 0.73
N ILE A 19 -1.68 6.95 2.03
CA ILE A 19 -1.42 8.28 2.59
C ILE A 19 -0.02 8.77 2.22
N LEU A 20 0.98 7.90 2.30
CA LEU A 20 2.36 8.22 1.95
C LEU A 20 2.50 8.61 0.47
N ILE A 21 1.83 7.89 -0.44
CA ILE A 21 1.88 8.19 -1.87
C ILE A 21 1.14 9.49 -2.24
N ILE A 22 0.03 9.79 -1.54
CA ILE A 22 -0.67 11.09 -1.68
C ILE A 22 0.22 12.23 -1.20
N PHE A 23 0.91 12.05 -0.08
CA PHE A 23 1.86 13.05 0.43
C PHE A 23 3.01 13.29 -0.57
N MET A 24 3.52 12.22 -1.20
CA MET A 24 4.51 12.32 -2.28
C MET A 24 3.97 12.96 -3.56
N LEU A 25 2.67 12.90 -3.82
CA LEU A 25 2.06 13.56 -4.98
C LEU A 25 1.95 15.08 -4.79
N ILE A 26 1.70 15.53 -3.56
CA ILE A 26 1.59 16.95 -3.20
C ILE A 26 2.97 17.62 -3.18
N ALA A 27 4.00 16.91 -2.73
CA ALA A 27 5.37 17.44 -2.66
C ALA A 27 6.10 17.26 -4.01
N PRO A 28 6.37 18.35 -4.76
CA PRO A 28 6.91 18.27 -6.13
C PRO A 28 8.33 17.69 -6.19
N ASP A 29 9.12 17.81 -5.12
CA ASP A 29 10.48 17.28 -5.02
C ASP A 29 10.55 15.75 -4.92
N VAL A 30 9.47 15.12 -4.45
CA VAL A 30 9.42 13.66 -4.25
C VAL A 30 8.52 12.94 -5.26
N ARG A 31 7.98 13.67 -6.23
CA ARG A 31 7.17 13.17 -7.34
C ARG A 31 7.81 12.02 -8.15
N PRO A 32 9.15 11.91 -8.36
CA PRO A 32 9.71 10.70 -9.00
C PRO A 32 9.59 9.44 -8.11
N TYR A 33 9.58 9.58 -6.79
CA TYR A 33 9.40 8.46 -5.87
C TYR A 33 7.95 7.94 -5.84
N PHE A 34 6.98 8.71 -6.34
CA PHE A 34 5.61 8.24 -6.57
C PHE A 34 5.60 6.93 -7.38
N TRP A 35 6.38 6.87 -8.46
CA TRP A 35 6.48 5.69 -9.32
C TRP A 35 7.14 4.50 -8.62
N LEU A 36 8.06 4.77 -7.68
CA LEU A 36 8.71 3.74 -6.88
C LEU A 36 7.80 3.20 -5.78
N ALA A 37 6.94 4.05 -5.21
CA ALA A 37 5.98 3.69 -4.18
C ALA A 37 4.71 3.02 -4.72
N LEU A 38 4.35 3.26 -5.99
CA LEU A 38 3.20 2.66 -6.68
C LEU A 38 3.12 1.12 -6.55
N PRO A 39 4.18 0.34 -6.89
CA PRO A 39 4.14 -1.11 -6.75
C PRO A 39 4.03 -1.58 -5.30
N LEU A 40 4.55 -0.80 -4.34
CA LEU A 40 4.43 -1.10 -2.91
C LEU A 40 2.98 -0.99 -2.43
N VAL A 41 2.28 0.07 -2.83
CA VAL A 41 0.85 0.27 -2.55
C VAL A 41 0.03 -0.88 -3.16
N CYS A 42 0.30 -1.25 -4.43
CA CYS A 42 -0.38 -2.37 -5.09
C CYS A 42 -0.09 -3.71 -4.39
N THR A 43 1.11 -3.94 -3.88
CA THR A 43 1.46 -5.18 -3.17
C THR A 43 0.66 -5.32 -1.88
N PHE A 44 0.56 -4.25 -1.08
CA PHE A 44 -0.26 -4.28 0.14
C PHE A 44 -1.75 -4.35 -0.18
N PHE A 45 -2.20 -3.77 -1.29
CA PHE A 45 -3.58 -3.88 -1.75
C PHE A 45 -3.97 -5.33 -2.09
N VAL A 46 -3.13 -6.04 -2.86
CA VAL A 46 -3.39 -7.45 -3.21
C VAL A 46 -3.37 -8.34 -1.96
N LYS A 47 -2.43 -8.11 -1.04
CA LYS A 47 -2.40 -8.79 0.27
C LYS A 47 -3.60 -8.46 1.15
N ALA A 48 -4.12 -7.24 1.06
CA ALA A 48 -5.33 -6.83 1.79
C ALA A 48 -6.61 -7.43 1.20
N LEU A 49 -6.61 -7.77 -0.09
CA LEU A 49 -7.72 -8.47 -0.74
C LEU A 49 -7.70 -9.98 -0.52
N ASP A 50 -6.67 -10.55 0.13
CA ASP A 50 -6.51 -11.99 0.34
C ASP A 50 -6.54 -12.78 -0.98
N VAL A 51 -6.13 -12.12 -2.09
CA VAL A 51 -6.12 -12.71 -3.43
C VAL A 51 -4.92 -13.63 -3.63
N ILE A 52 -3.89 -13.50 -2.77
CA ILE A 52 -2.64 -14.28 -2.76
C ILE A 52 -2.25 -14.62 -1.33
#